data_AF-A0A1D1YZE5-F1
#
_entry.id   AF-A0A1D1YZE5-F1
#
_cell.length_a   1.000
_cell.length_b   1.000
_cell.length_c   1.000
_cell.angle_alpha   90.00
_cell.angle_beta   90.00
_cell.angle_gamma   90.00
#
_symmetry.space_group_name_H-M   'P 1'
#
loop_
_entity.id
_entity.type
_entity.pdbx_description
1 polymer ?
#
loop_
_entity_poly.entity_id
_entity_poly.type
_entity_poly.pdbx_seq_one_letter_code
_entity_poly.pdbx_strand_id
1 'polypeptide(L)'
;QLASHGLFDLTVKASGDIHIDDHHTNEDVALAIGTALLKALGDRKGIYRFGNFSAPLDEAAVNVILDLSGRPHLSYDLCIPTERVGTYDTQIAGRNAHHIIEATFKAFARALRQATEHDTRRRGAVPSSKGVLSRS
;
A
#
# COMPACT_ATOMS: atom_id res chain seq x y z
N GLN A 1 -10.48 -4.13 -1.84
CA GLN A 1 -10.00 -3.53 -0.57
C GLN A 1 -9.35 -2.16 -0.78
N LEU A 2 -8.28 -2.05 -1.57
CA LEU A 2 -7.59 -0.77 -1.82
C LEU A 2 -8.50 0.35 -2.34
N ALA A 3 -9.27 0.11 -3.41
CA ALA A 3 -10.22 1.08 -3.95
C ALA A 3 -11.32 1.44 -2.95
N SER A 4 -12.03 0.44 -2.42
CA SER A 4 -13.21 0.65 -1.55
C SER A 4 -12.90 1.40 -0.25
N HIS A 5 -11.76 1.12 0.40
CA HIS A 5 -11.40 1.75 1.67
C HIS A 5 -10.51 2.98 1.51
N GLY A 6 -9.72 3.04 0.43
CA GLY A 6 -8.87 4.17 0.09
C GLY A 6 -9.58 5.26 -0.72
N LEU A 7 -10.75 4.98 -1.28
CA LEU A 7 -11.47 5.82 -2.24
C LEU A 7 -10.66 6.16 -3.50
N PHE A 8 -9.80 5.24 -3.92
CA PHE A 8 -9.04 5.36 -5.16
C PHE A 8 -9.81 4.74 -6.31
N ASP A 9 -9.93 5.48 -7.42
CA ASP A 9 -10.33 4.91 -8.70
C ASP A 9 -9.19 4.04 -9.22
N LEU A 10 -9.38 2.72 -9.20
CA LEU A 10 -8.35 1.75 -9.54
C LEU A 10 -8.83 0.82 -10.64
N THR A 11 -8.19 0.90 -11.80
CA THR A 11 -8.37 -0.04 -12.91
C THR A 11 -7.04 -0.73 -13.16
N VAL A 12 -7.01 -2.06 -13.04
CA VAL A 12 -5.81 -2.88 -13.28
C VAL A 12 -6.15 -3.97 -14.29
N LYS A 13 -5.28 -4.16 -15.28
CA LYS A 13 -5.29 -5.29 -16.20
C LYS A 13 -3.88 -5.83 -16.29
N ALA A 14 -3.74 -7.15 -16.18
CA ALA A 14 -2.46 -7.84 -16.30
C ALA A 14 -2.68 -9.16 -17.03
N SER A 15 -1.67 -9.55 -17.81
CA SER A 15 -1.54 -10.88 -18.39
C SER A 15 -0.07 -11.26 -18.24
N GLY A 16 0.19 -12.47 -17.79
CA GLY A 16 1.55 -12.94 -17.55
C GLY A 16 1.61 -14.45 -17.55
N ASP A 17 2.76 -14.98 -17.18
CA ASP A 17 3.14 -16.38 -17.21
C ASP A 17 2.65 -17.18 -15.99
N ILE A 18 1.38 -17.02 -15.62
CA ILE A 18 0.72 -17.67 -14.46
C ILE A 18 0.73 -19.21 -14.48
N HIS A 19 1.15 -19.82 -15.59
CA HIS A 19 1.33 -21.27 -15.72
C HIS A 19 2.68 -21.74 -15.16
N ILE A 20 3.63 -20.82 -14.96
CA ILE A 20 4.89 -21.04 -14.26
C ILE A 20 4.63 -20.84 -12.76
N ASP A 21 4.29 -19.61 -12.37
CA ASP A 21 3.79 -19.23 -11.05
C ASP A 21 3.16 -17.82 -11.09
N ASP A 22 2.65 -17.33 -9.95
CA ASP A 22 2.06 -16.00 -9.83
C ASP A 22 3.10 -14.88 -9.62
N HIS A 23 4.39 -15.21 -9.47
CA HIS A 23 5.41 -14.31 -8.95
C HIS A 23 5.63 -13.09 -9.85
N HIS A 24 5.94 -13.31 -11.13
CA HIS A 24 6.22 -12.23 -12.07
C HIS A 24 5.01 -11.32 -12.26
N THR A 25 3.82 -11.90 -12.43
CA THR A 25 2.59 -11.12 -12.62
C THR A 25 2.28 -10.26 -11.38
N ASN A 26 2.46 -10.81 -10.17
CA ASN A 26 2.23 -10.08 -8.93
C ASN A 26 3.24 -8.94 -8.73
N GLU A 27 4.53 -9.20 -8.98
CA GLU A 27 5.59 -8.18 -8.90
C GLU A 27 5.35 -7.03 -9.90
N ASP A 28 5.09 -7.34 -11.17
CA ASP A 28 4.91 -6.34 -12.21
C ASP A 28 3.68 -5.47 -11.98
N VAL A 29 2.58 -6.05 -11.49
CA VAL A 29 1.39 -5.29 -11.08
C VAL A 29 1.73 -4.33 -9.94
N ALA A 30 2.49 -4.79 -8.92
CA ALA A 30 2.90 -3.93 -7.81
C ALA A 30 3.83 -2.78 -8.27
N LEU A 31 4.78 -3.06 -9.16
CA LEU A 31 5.66 -2.06 -9.77
C LEU A 31 4.87 -1.02 -10.58
N ALA A 32 3.89 -1.47 -11.37
CA ALA A 32 3.01 -0.60 -12.15
C ALA A 32 2.14 0.30 -11.25
N ILE A 33 1.55 -0.26 -10.19
CA ILE A 33 0.78 0.50 -9.19
C ILE A 33 1.67 1.54 -8.49
N GLY A 34 2.86 1.14 -8.02
CA GLY A 34 3.80 2.05 -7.37
C GLY A 34 4.25 3.20 -8.29
N THR A 35 4.43 2.90 -9.58
CA THR A 35 4.73 3.90 -10.60
C THR A 35 3.56 4.85 -10.86
N ALA A 36 2.33 4.31 -10.94
CA ALA A 36 1.13 5.13 -11.08
C ALA A 36 0.93 6.07 -9.88
N LEU A 37 1.13 5.57 -8.66
CA LEU A 37 1.08 6.38 -7.44
C LEU A 37 2.15 7.48 -7.45
N LEU A 38 3.39 7.15 -7.84
CA LEU A 38 4.47 8.13 -7.94
C LEU A 38 4.13 9.26 -8.92
N LYS A 39 3.57 8.91 -10.09
CA LYS A 39 3.14 9.87 -11.10
C LYS A 39 1.98 10.74 -10.60
N ALA A 40 0.97 10.13 -10.00
CA ALA A 40 -0.21 10.84 -9.48
C ALA A 40 0.14 11.82 -8.34
N LEU A 41 1.14 11.48 -7.53
CA LEU A 41 1.60 12.30 -6.42
C LEU A 41 2.37 13.57 -6.82
N GLY A 42 2.90 13.63 -8.05
CA GLY A 42 3.64 14.80 -8.55
C GLY A 42 4.74 15.27 -7.58
N ASP A 43 4.73 16.57 -7.28
CA ASP A 43 5.68 17.22 -6.36
C ASP A 43 5.30 17.08 -4.87
N ARG A 44 4.21 16.36 -4.57
CA ARG A 44 3.73 16.05 -3.22
C ARG A 44 3.45 17.28 -2.37
N LYS A 45 3.09 18.40 -2.99
CA LYS A 45 2.72 19.62 -2.28
C LYS A 45 1.35 19.51 -1.63
N GLY A 46 1.22 20.08 -0.43
CA GLY A 46 -0.05 20.26 0.24
C GLY A 46 -0.74 18.98 0.70
N ILE A 47 -0.07 17.83 0.69
CA ILE A 47 -0.61 16.58 1.25
C ILE A 47 -0.22 16.42 2.73
N TYR A 48 -0.92 15.56 3.46
CA TYR A 48 -0.53 15.17 4.81
C TYR A 48 0.81 14.43 4.89
N ARG A 49 1.20 13.74 3.79
CA ARG A 49 2.44 12.96 3.61
C ARG A 49 2.52 11.69 4.45
N PHE A 50 2.06 11.74 5.70
CA PHE A 50 2.07 10.62 6.63
C PHE A 50 0.67 10.03 6.77
N GLY A 51 0.63 8.70 6.88
CA GLY A 51 -0.60 7.94 7.12
C GLY A 51 -0.37 6.91 8.20
N ASN A 52 -1.37 6.72 9.07
CA ASN A 52 -1.35 5.70 10.10
C ASN A 52 -2.77 5.16 10.30
N PHE A 53 -2.95 3.85 10.13
CA PHE A 53 -4.23 3.22 10.36
C PHE A 53 -4.08 1.76 10.81
N SER A 54 -4.84 1.37 11.82
CA SER A 54 -4.99 -0.03 12.22
C SER A 54 -6.36 -0.55 11.78
N ALA A 55 -6.38 -1.72 11.13
CA ALA A 55 -7.62 -2.37 10.72
C ALA A 55 -7.71 -3.79 11.31
N PRO A 56 -8.82 -4.13 11.98
CA PRO A 56 -9.12 -5.50 12.36
C PRO A 56 -9.87 -6.25 11.24
N LEU A 57 -9.79 -7.57 11.27
CA LEU A 57 -10.67 -8.48 10.57
C LEU A 57 -10.74 -9.78 11.36
N ASP A 58 -11.88 -10.03 11.99
CA ASP A 58 -12.08 -11.09 12.98
C ASP A 58 -10.96 -11.10 14.03
N GLU A 59 -10.16 -12.18 14.10
CA GLU A 59 -9.04 -12.32 15.02
C GLU A 59 -7.74 -11.63 14.57
N ALA A 60 -7.68 -11.17 13.31
CA ALA A 60 -6.52 -10.47 12.78
C ALA A 60 -6.61 -8.97 13.09
N ALA A 61 -5.46 -8.36 13.41
CA ALA A 61 -5.32 -6.92 13.52
C ALA A 61 -3.98 -6.51 12.90
N VAL A 62 -4.03 -5.56 11.97
CA VAL A 62 -2.85 -5.08 11.26
C VAL A 62 -2.75 -3.57 11.38
N ASN A 63 -1.56 -3.08 11.72
CA ASN A 63 -1.23 -1.67 11.74
C ASN A 63 -0.35 -1.31 10.54
N VAL A 64 -0.70 -0.24 9.83
CA VAL A 64 0.11 0.28 8.73
C VAL A 64 0.42 1.75 8.99
N ILE A 65 1.72 2.06 8.97
CA ILE A 65 2.26 3.42 9.03
C ILE A 65 3.09 3.65 7.76
N LEU A 66 2.87 4.77 7.08
CA LEU A 66 3.62 5.11 5.88
C LEU A 66 4.00 6.59 5.81
N ASP A 67 5.12 6.85 5.13
CA ASP A 67 5.64 8.18 4.79
C ASP A 67 5.85 8.24 3.27
N LEU A 68 5.17 9.17 2.59
CA LEU A 68 5.36 9.48 1.16
C LEU A 68 6.66 10.28 0.92
N SER A 69 7.77 9.66 1.36
CA SER A 69 9.05 10.31 1.62
C SER A 69 9.94 10.48 0.39
N GLY A 70 9.73 9.63 -0.61
CA GLY A 70 10.59 9.50 -1.80
C GLY A 70 11.74 8.51 -1.62
N ARG A 71 11.91 7.98 -0.40
CA ARG A 71 12.91 6.96 -0.06
C ARG A 71 12.21 5.61 0.07
N PRO A 72 12.44 4.65 -0.84
CA PRO A 72 11.79 3.35 -0.78
C PRO A 72 12.32 2.56 0.42
N HIS A 73 11.40 2.08 1.26
CA HIS A 73 11.70 1.22 2.40
C HIS A 73 10.44 0.44 2.77
N LEU A 74 10.61 -0.81 3.17
CA LEU A 74 9.56 -1.66 3.71
C LEU A 74 10.11 -2.36 4.96
N SER A 75 9.39 -2.21 6.06
CA SER A 75 9.56 -3.03 7.26
C SER A 75 8.22 -3.70 7.52
N TYR A 76 8.22 -5.01 7.69
CA TYR A 76 7.03 -5.81 7.93
C TYR A 76 7.36 -6.94 8.91
N ASP A 77 6.40 -7.29 9.73
CA ASP A 77 6.44 -8.36 10.73
C ASP A 77 5.22 -9.28 10.62
N LEU A 78 4.57 -9.28 9.44
CA LEU A 78 3.40 -10.12 9.17
C LEU A 78 3.75 -11.60 9.35
N CYS A 79 2.82 -12.32 9.96
CA CYS A 79 2.88 -13.73 10.29
C CYS A 79 1.63 -14.38 9.68
N ILE A 80 1.70 -15.03 8.50
CA ILE A 80 0.58 -15.53 7.66
C ILE A 80 0.53 -17.09 7.56
N PRO A 81 -0.30 -17.90 8.23
CA PRO A 81 -0.21 -19.40 8.51
C PRO A 81 0.28 -20.34 7.44
N THR A 82 -0.07 -20.06 6.21
CA THR A 82 -0.20 -21.04 5.16
C THR A 82 0.69 -20.65 4.01
N GLU A 83 1.10 -21.63 3.24
CA GLU A 83 1.80 -21.38 1.97
C GLU A 83 0.85 -20.84 0.90
N ARG A 84 -0.47 -21.07 1.04
CA ARG A 84 -1.46 -20.55 0.08
C ARG A 84 -2.74 -20.02 0.74
N VAL A 85 -3.40 -19.10 0.05
CA VAL A 85 -4.79 -18.68 0.24
C VAL A 85 -5.54 -18.87 -1.08
N GLY A 86 -6.40 -19.88 -1.15
CA GLY A 86 -6.99 -20.31 -2.43
C GLY A 86 -5.88 -20.83 -3.35
N THR A 87 -5.72 -20.24 -4.52
CA THR A 87 -4.61 -20.54 -5.44
C THR A 87 -3.40 -19.62 -5.26
N TYR A 88 -3.52 -18.55 -4.46
CA TYR A 88 -2.49 -17.53 -4.29
C TYR A 88 -1.44 -17.97 -3.26
N ASP A 89 -0.17 -17.85 -3.60
CA ASP A 89 0.95 -18.15 -2.70
C ASP A 89 1.14 -17.04 -1.65
N THR A 90 1.26 -17.41 -0.39
CA THR A 90 1.32 -16.48 0.75
C THR A 90 2.67 -16.36 1.43
N GLN A 91 3.68 -17.14 1.01
CA GLN A 91 5.12 -17.08 1.38
C GLN A 91 5.53 -16.90 2.87
N ILE A 92 4.61 -16.85 3.83
CA ILE A 92 4.85 -16.54 5.27
C ILE A 92 3.97 -17.51 6.13
N ALA A 93 4.02 -17.54 7.50
CA ALA A 93 3.29 -18.44 8.46
C ALA A 93 2.65 -17.65 9.69
N GLY A 94 1.55 -18.05 10.38
CA GLY A 94 0.43 -17.29 11.09
C GLY A 94 -0.86 -18.12 11.50
N ARG A 95 -2.11 -17.59 11.68
CA ARG A 95 -3.37 -18.36 12.04
C ARG A 95 -4.51 -18.45 10.99
N ASN A 96 -4.99 -17.35 10.39
CA ASN A 96 -5.81 -17.35 9.15
C ASN A 96 -5.22 -16.33 8.17
N ALA A 97 -4.67 -16.82 7.05
CA ALA A 97 -3.94 -16.00 6.11
C ALA A 97 -4.82 -14.99 5.38
N HIS A 98 -6.06 -15.36 5.07
CA HIS A 98 -7.00 -14.48 4.37
C HIS A 98 -7.33 -13.25 5.21
N HIS A 99 -7.64 -13.45 6.50
CA HIS A 99 -7.99 -12.37 7.42
C HIS A 99 -6.84 -11.37 7.57
N ILE A 100 -5.61 -11.86 7.72
CA ILE A 100 -4.40 -11.05 7.88
C ILE A 100 -4.11 -10.24 6.61
N ILE A 101 -4.16 -10.88 5.44
CA ILE A 101 -3.91 -10.22 4.16
C ILE A 101 -4.99 -9.15 3.91
N GLU A 102 -6.27 -9.49 4.07
CA GLU A 102 -7.34 -8.52 3.85
C GLU A 102 -7.28 -7.34 4.85
N ALA A 103 -7.01 -7.60 6.13
CA ALA A 103 -6.77 -6.55 7.13
C ALA A 103 -5.59 -5.65 6.73
N THR A 104 -4.51 -6.23 6.21
CA THR A 104 -3.34 -5.49 5.69
C THR A 104 -3.76 -4.54 4.56
N PHE A 105 -4.50 -5.03 3.56
CA PHE A 105 -4.97 -4.17 2.46
C PHE A 105 -5.93 -3.08 2.95
N LYS A 106 -6.80 -3.36 3.94
CA LYS A 106 -7.68 -2.35 4.55
C LYS A 106 -6.89 -1.25 5.26
N ALA A 107 -5.94 -1.65 6.10
CA ALA A 107 -5.07 -0.73 6.83
C ALA A 107 -4.23 0.12 5.88
N PHE A 108 -3.58 -0.51 4.90
CA PHE A 108 -2.79 0.18 3.88
C PHE A 108 -3.63 1.17 3.09
N ALA A 109 -4.84 0.80 2.65
CA ALA A 109 -5.72 1.68 1.89
C ALA A 109 -6.10 2.95 2.67
N ARG A 110 -6.44 2.82 3.96
CA ARG A 110 -6.81 3.93 4.83
C ARG A 110 -5.61 4.82 5.17
N ALA A 111 -4.46 4.23 5.50
CA ALA A 111 -3.24 4.97 5.75
C ALA A 111 -2.79 5.73 4.49
N LEU A 112 -2.84 5.09 3.32
CA LEU A 112 -2.46 5.73 2.06
C LEU A 112 -3.40 6.89 1.73
N ARG A 113 -4.72 6.68 1.85
CA ARG A 113 -5.71 7.75 1.68
C ARG A 113 -5.39 8.95 2.56
N GLN A 114 -5.18 8.74 3.86
CA GLN A 114 -4.83 9.80 4.79
C GLN A 114 -3.57 10.55 4.33
N ALA A 115 -2.52 9.84 3.96
CA ALA A 115 -1.25 10.44 3.53
C ALA A 115 -1.39 11.28 2.25
N THR A 116 -2.28 10.86 1.34
CA THR A 116 -2.53 11.52 0.05
C THR A 116 -3.52 12.68 0.12
N GLU A 117 -4.35 12.76 1.17
CA GLU A 117 -5.34 13.82 1.32
C GLU A 117 -4.69 15.19 1.48
N HIS A 118 -5.41 16.24 1.05
CA HIS A 118 -4.95 17.62 1.15
C HIS A 118 -4.97 18.12 2.61
N ASP A 119 -3.84 18.65 3.05
CA ASP A 119 -3.67 19.38 4.29
C ASP A 119 -4.04 20.86 4.06
N THR A 120 -5.28 21.23 4.41
CA THR A 120 -5.83 22.58 4.22
C THR A 120 -5.05 23.65 4.98
N ARG A 121 -4.33 23.30 6.04
CA ARG A 121 -3.55 24.23 6.86
C ARG A 121 -2.18 24.51 6.27
N ARG A 122 -1.67 23.64 5.39
CA ARG A 122 -0.34 23.74 4.78
C ARG A 122 -0.28 24.68 3.57
N ARG A 123 -1.44 25.09 3.04
CA ARG A 123 -1.56 26.05 1.92
C ARG A 123 -0.69 25.68 0.70
N GLY A 124 -0.64 24.39 0.37
CA GLY A 124 0.12 23.89 -0.78
C GLY A 124 1.64 23.85 -0.60
N ALA A 125 2.19 24.11 0.60
CA ALA A 125 3.62 23.96 0.83
C ALA A 125 4.06 22.48 0.77
N VAL A 126 5.32 22.24 0.40
CA VAL A 126 5.93 20.90 0.44
C VAL A 126 6.02 20.46 1.91
N PRO A 127 5.54 19.26 2.29
CA PRO A 127 5.60 18.77 3.66
C PRO A 127 7.00 18.24 4.02
N SER A 128 8.04 19.07 3.89
CA SER A 128 9.44 18.73 4.15
C SER A 128 10.23 19.96 4.57
N SER A 129 11.01 19.86 5.65
CA SER A 129 11.94 20.93 6.07
C SER A 129 13.07 21.16 5.05
N LYS A 130 13.36 20.16 4.21
CA LYS A 130 14.35 20.26 3.13
C LYS A 130 13.81 20.94 1.86
N GLY A 131 12.53 21.35 1.85
CA GLY A 131 11.89 22.00 0.70
C GLY A 131 11.57 21.09 -0.48
N VAL A 132 11.97 19.82 -0.45
CA VAL A 132 11.76 18.86 -1.54
C VAL A 132 11.42 17.45 -1.01
N LEU A 133 10.61 16.71 -1.78
CA LEU A 133 10.37 15.28 -1.68
C LEU A 133 10.52 14.69 -3.09
N SER A 134 11.59 13.95 -3.34
CA SER A 134 11.86 13.37 -4.65
C SER A 134 12.24 11.89 -4.54
N ARG A 135 11.95 11.15 -5.61
CA ARG A 135 12.54 9.84 -5.90
C ARG A 135 13.50 10.08 -7.06
N SER A 136 14.80 10.18 -6.76
CA SER A 136 15.89 10.32 -7.74
C SER A 136 16.39 8.96 -8.18
#